data_AF-A0A433QKB6-F1
#
_entry.id   AF-A0A433QKB6-F1
#
_cell.length_a   1.000
_cell.length_b   1.000
_cell.length_c   1.000
_cell.angle_alpha   90.00
_cell.angle_beta   90.00
_cell.angle_gamma   90.00
#
_symmetry.space_group_name_H-M   'P 1'
#
loop_
_entity.id
_entity.type
_entity.pdbx_description
1 polymer ?
#
loop_
_entity_poly.entity_id
_entity_poly.type
_entity_poly.pdbx_seq_one_letter_code
_entity_poly.pdbx_strand_id
1 'polypeptide(L)'
;MLKDMFNSLCAAVDGDEQKVRKLESIGFLHAGLVMLLLRLDSPAGYTCRVSCSKLLEIPSQVAEFSSKALPVILLTWRAKTIVANMIWLVEEGNELDEENRLQHLLDSCETSSALSKRTKVDLPSTLNHPEETKIFFNGQLGRPVPLKLKAREVSANED
;
A
#
# COMPACT_ATOMS: atom_id res chain seq x y z
N MET A 1 7.07 10.50 1.24
CA MET A 1 5.61 10.30 1.40
C MET A 1 5.15 10.27 2.86
N LEU A 2 5.50 9.28 3.69
CA LEU A 2 4.95 9.20 5.06
C LEU A 2 5.31 10.44 5.92
N LYS A 3 6.58 10.88 5.85
CA LYS A 3 7.03 12.13 6.47
C LYS A 3 6.28 13.36 5.95
N ASP A 4 6.00 13.42 4.65
CA ASP A 4 5.32 14.58 4.05
C ASP A 4 3.87 14.68 4.53
N MET A 5 3.18 13.54 4.62
CA MET A 5 1.84 13.48 5.22
C MET A 5 1.86 13.92 6.68
N PHE A 6 2.85 13.47 7.45
CA PHE A 6 3.01 13.89 8.84
C PHE A 6 3.25 15.40 8.96
N ASN A 7 4.12 15.97 8.12
CA ASN A 7 4.38 17.40 8.09
C ASN A 7 3.10 18.20 7.76
N SER A 8 2.28 17.71 6.82
CA SER A 8 0.98 18.32 6.51
C SER A 8 0.03 18.28 7.70
N LEU A 9 0.00 17.18 8.46
CA LEU A 9 -0.79 17.09 9.69
C LEU A 9 -0.29 18.07 10.76
N CYS A 10 1.03 18.21 10.93
CA CYS A 10 1.60 19.19 11.84
C CYS A 10 1.22 20.63 11.46
N ALA A 11 1.23 20.94 10.16
CA ALA A 11 0.78 22.23 9.65
C ALA A 11 -0.72 22.46 9.88
N ALA A 12 -1.55 21.41 9.76
CA ALA A 12 -2.99 21.51 9.97
C ALA A 12 -3.40 21.77 11.44
N VAL A 13 -2.53 21.45 12.40
CA VAL A 13 -2.73 21.75 13.83
C VAL A 13 -1.93 22.97 14.30
N ASP A 14 -1.49 23.83 13.38
CA ASP A 14 -0.69 25.03 13.64
C ASP A 14 0.59 24.79 14.46
N GLY A 15 1.13 23.56 14.40
CA GLY A 15 2.29 23.18 15.20
C GLY A 15 2.06 23.14 16.71
N ASP A 16 0.80 23.09 17.18
CA ASP A 16 0.48 22.94 18.60
C ASP A 16 1.18 21.69 19.16
N GLU A 17 2.14 21.91 20.05
CA GLU A 17 2.99 20.85 20.58
C GLU A 17 2.18 19.73 21.25
N GLN A 18 1.06 20.06 21.91
CA GLN A 18 0.22 19.06 22.58
C GLN A 18 -0.52 18.17 21.58
N LYS A 19 -0.91 18.73 20.42
CA LYS A 19 -1.55 17.99 19.33
C LYS A 19 -0.51 17.23 18.52
N VAL A 20 0.62 17.86 18.19
CA VAL A 20 1.72 17.26 17.41
C VAL A 20 2.25 16.00 18.09
N ARG A 21 2.36 15.99 19.43
CA ARG A 21 2.79 14.81 20.19
C ARG A 21 1.84 13.62 20.09
N LYS A 22 0.58 13.87 19.71
CA LYS A 22 -0.47 12.86 19.52
C LYS A 22 -0.66 12.49 18.04
N LEU A 23 -0.07 13.25 17.11
CA LEU A 23 -0.16 12.96 15.69
C LEU A 23 0.56 11.65 15.35
N GLU A 24 -0.05 10.91 14.45
CA GLU A 24 0.49 9.71 13.84
C GLU A 24 0.14 9.71 12.35
N SER A 25 1.10 9.34 11.51
CA SER A 25 0.83 8.97 10.12
C SER A 25 1.10 7.49 9.93
N ILE A 26 0.35 6.84 9.06
CA ILE A 26 0.47 5.40 8.83
C ILE A 26 0.61 5.07 7.35
N GLY A 27 1.21 3.93 7.06
CA GLY A 27 1.30 3.39 5.71
C GLY A 27 1.43 1.89 5.73
N PHE A 28 1.07 1.23 4.65
CA PHE A 28 1.30 -0.21 4.50
C PHE A 28 2.51 -0.44 3.59
N LEU A 29 3.38 -1.33 4.00
CA LEU A 29 4.39 -1.91 3.13
C LEU A 29 3.92 -3.31 2.74
N HIS A 30 3.83 -3.56 1.44
CA HIS A 30 3.31 -4.78 0.87
C HIS A 30 4.28 -5.39 -0.12
N ALA A 31 4.48 -6.71 -0.03
CA ALA A 31 5.30 -7.49 -0.96
C ALA A 31 4.66 -8.86 -1.18
N GLY A 32 4.11 -9.11 -2.37
CA GLY A 32 3.41 -10.37 -2.66
C GLY A 32 2.12 -10.51 -1.84
N LEU A 33 2.03 -11.49 -0.95
CA LEU A 33 0.92 -11.64 0.00
C LEU A 33 1.33 -11.25 1.42
N VAL A 34 2.44 -10.55 1.56
CA VAL A 34 2.99 -10.18 2.86
C VAL A 34 2.81 -8.69 3.07
N MET A 35 2.35 -8.32 4.26
CA MET A 35 2.10 -6.93 4.63
C MET A 35 2.60 -6.59 6.03
N LEU A 36 2.97 -5.33 6.22
CA LEU A 36 3.21 -4.74 7.54
C LEU A 36 2.72 -3.29 7.56
N LEU A 37 2.36 -2.83 8.75
CA LEU A 37 1.95 -1.45 9.02
C LEU A 37 3.17 -0.64 9.49
N LEU A 38 3.45 0.44 8.79
CA LEU A 38 4.36 1.50 9.19
C LEU A 38 3.58 2.56 9.96
N ARG A 39 4.13 3.03 11.08
CA ARG A 39 3.61 4.17 11.85
C ARG A 39 4.73 5.17 12.06
N LEU A 40 4.44 6.44 11.84
CA LEU A 40 5.35 7.54 12.12
C LEU A 40 4.68 8.49 13.11
N ASP A 41 5.36 8.72 14.23
CA ASP A 41 4.91 9.55 15.36
C ASP A 41 6.03 10.49 15.85
N SER A 42 5.68 11.55 16.59
CA SER A 42 6.66 12.45 17.24
C SER A 42 6.32 12.71 18.71
N PRO A 43 6.54 11.73 19.61
CA PRO A 43 6.12 11.84 21.02
C PRO A 43 6.84 12.95 21.81
N ALA A 44 8.03 13.36 21.36
CA ALA A 44 8.81 14.43 21.96
C ALA A 44 8.64 15.79 21.24
N GLY A 45 7.92 15.84 20.12
CA GLY A 45 7.69 17.06 19.32
C GLY A 45 8.84 17.49 18.41
N TYR A 46 10.09 17.06 18.66
CA TYR A 46 11.26 17.45 17.86
C TYR A 46 11.94 16.28 17.12
N THR A 47 11.58 15.04 17.44
CA THR A 47 12.11 13.84 16.76
C THR A 47 10.95 12.98 16.29
N CYS A 48 10.94 12.64 15.00
CA CYS A 48 10.01 11.67 14.43
C CYS A 48 10.59 10.26 14.54
N ARG A 49 9.79 9.28 14.92
CA ARG A 49 10.14 7.86 14.90
C ARG A 49 9.30 7.16 13.86
N VAL A 50 9.89 6.17 13.18
CA VAL A 50 9.17 5.21 12.35
C VAL A 50 9.19 3.86 13.04
N SER A 51 8.02 3.25 13.23
CA SER A 51 7.86 1.92 13.79
C SER A 51 7.14 1.01 12.80
N CYS A 52 7.53 -0.27 12.79
CA CYS A 52 6.95 -1.29 11.93
C CYS A 52 6.19 -2.30 12.79
N SER A 53 5.01 -2.72 12.34
CA SER A 53 4.32 -3.86 12.93
C SER A 53 5.03 -5.17 12.60
N LYS A 54 4.56 -6.25 13.22
CA LYS A 54 4.88 -7.61 12.77
C LYS A 54 4.44 -7.77 11.32
N LEU A 55 5.23 -8.55 10.59
CA LEU A 55 4.96 -8.98 9.24
C LEU A 55 3.85 -10.04 9.26
N LEU A 56 2.80 -9.81 8.49
CA LEU A 56 1.65 -10.70 8.36
C LEU A 56 1.54 -11.20 6.94
N GLU A 57 1.09 -12.45 6.79
CA GLU A 57 0.85 -13.06 5.49
C GLU A 57 -0.66 -13.19 5.27
N ILE A 58 -1.12 -12.72 4.13
CA ILE A 58 -2.48 -12.88 3.63
C ILE A 58 -2.61 -14.32 3.14
N PRO A 59 -3.56 -15.10 3.67
CA PRO A 59 -3.69 -16.50 3.30
C PRO A 59 -4.04 -16.64 1.82
N SER A 60 -3.27 -17.47 1.11
CA SER A 60 -3.55 -17.85 -0.28
C SER A 60 -4.45 -19.10 -0.40
N GLN A 61 -4.55 -19.86 0.69
CA GLN A 61 -5.31 -21.11 0.76
C GLN A 61 -6.39 -21.03 1.83
N VAL A 62 -7.54 -21.64 1.55
CA VAL A 62 -8.70 -21.66 2.45
C VAL A 62 -8.37 -22.29 3.80
N ALA A 63 -7.51 -23.31 3.82
CA ALA A 63 -7.08 -23.98 5.05
C ALA A 63 -6.37 -23.05 6.05
N GLU A 64 -5.70 -22.01 5.56
CA GLU A 64 -4.96 -21.04 6.38
C GLU A 64 -5.80 -19.82 6.76
N PHE A 65 -7.00 -19.70 6.21
CA PHE A 65 -7.84 -18.51 6.38
C PHE A 65 -8.18 -18.27 7.85
N SER A 66 -8.55 -19.31 8.59
CA SER A 66 -8.95 -19.20 10.00
C SER A 66 -7.84 -18.66 10.90
N SER A 67 -6.57 -18.97 10.61
CA SER A 67 -5.43 -18.59 11.44
C SER A 67 -4.75 -17.30 10.99
N LYS A 68 -4.69 -17.03 9.68
CA LYS A 68 -3.95 -15.89 9.11
C LYS A 68 -4.81 -14.69 8.73
N ALA A 69 -6.08 -14.89 8.34
CA ALA A 69 -6.92 -13.78 7.88
C ALA A 69 -7.32 -12.83 9.02
N LEU A 70 -7.65 -13.36 10.21
CA LEU A 70 -8.06 -12.55 11.35
C LEU A 70 -6.98 -11.54 11.78
N PRO A 71 -5.69 -11.93 11.94
CA PRO A 71 -4.61 -10.97 12.20
C PRO A 71 -4.50 -9.86 11.15
N VAL A 72 -4.66 -10.20 9.86
CA VAL A 72 -4.59 -9.23 8.75
C VAL A 72 -5.74 -8.22 8.84
N ILE A 73 -6.98 -8.71 9.04
CA ILE A 73 -8.17 -7.87 9.21
C ILE A 73 -8.00 -6.96 10.43
N LEU A 74 -7.53 -7.50 11.55
CA LEU A 74 -7.30 -6.74 12.77
C LEU A 74 -6.23 -5.65 12.59
N LEU A 75 -5.16 -5.93 11.84
CA LEU A 75 -4.13 -4.94 11.52
C LEU A 75 -4.72 -3.78 10.69
N THR A 76 -5.54 -4.09 9.70
CA THR A 76 -6.25 -3.11 8.88
C THR A 76 -7.26 -2.30 9.71
N TRP A 77 -7.99 -2.95 10.62
CA TRP A 77 -8.88 -2.27 11.54
C TRP A 77 -8.12 -1.30 12.44
N ARG A 78 -6.99 -1.72 13.02
CA ARG A 78 -6.14 -0.86 13.83
C ARG A 78 -5.65 0.36 13.05
N ALA A 79 -5.27 0.18 11.79
CA ALA A 79 -4.91 1.28 10.91
C ALA A 79 -6.08 2.26 10.72
N LYS A 80 -7.30 1.76 10.48
CA LYS A 80 -8.52 2.58 10.40
C LYS A 80 -8.76 3.38 11.67
N THR A 81 -8.63 2.76 12.85
CA THR A 81 -8.79 3.45 14.15
C THR A 81 -7.78 4.57 14.33
N ILE A 82 -6.51 4.38 13.93
CA ILE A 82 -5.50 5.44 13.99
C ILE A 82 -5.92 6.62 13.12
N VAL A 83 -6.35 6.37 11.88
CA VAL A 83 -6.80 7.44 10.97
C VAL A 83 -8.02 8.16 11.54
N ALA A 84 -9.00 7.44 12.09
CA ALA A 84 -10.17 8.05 12.73
C ALA A 84 -9.77 8.98 13.88
N ASN A 85 -8.85 8.55 14.74
CA ASN A 85 -8.31 9.38 15.82
C ASN A 85 -7.62 10.64 15.31
N MET A 86 -6.87 10.55 14.19
CA MET A 86 -6.20 11.71 13.60
C MET A 86 -7.19 12.71 13.03
N ILE A 87 -8.27 12.23 12.40
CA ILE A 87 -9.35 13.08 11.90
C ILE A 87 -9.98 13.83 13.07
N TRP A 88 -10.33 13.13 14.14
CA TRP A 88 -10.88 13.77 15.35
C TRP A 88 -9.94 14.82 15.95
N LEU A 89 -8.64 14.52 16.02
CA LEU A 89 -7.64 15.42 16.61
C LEU A 89 -7.40 16.68 15.76
N VAL A 90 -7.50 16.57 14.44
CA VAL A 90 -7.34 17.70 13.50
C VAL A 90 -8.64 18.52 13.40
N GLU A 91 -9.79 17.87 13.40
CA GLU A 91 -11.09 18.51 13.19
C GLU A 91 -11.73 19.09 14.45
N GLU A 92 -11.18 18.83 15.65
CA GLU A 92 -11.59 19.29 16.99
C GLU A 92 -12.62 20.45 16.98
N GLY A 93 -13.91 20.11 16.77
CA GLY A 93 -14.94 21.10 16.42
C GLY A 93 -16.22 20.57 15.77
N ASN A 94 -16.31 19.30 15.37
CA ASN A 94 -17.56 18.71 14.87
C ASN A 94 -17.75 17.30 15.46
N GLU A 95 -18.81 17.09 16.27
CA GLU A 95 -19.28 15.75 16.61
C GLU A 95 -19.74 15.08 15.31
N LEU A 96 -18.86 14.29 14.69
CA LEU A 96 -19.21 13.56 13.48
C LEU A 96 -19.68 12.16 13.85
N ASP A 97 -20.93 11.91 13.51
CA ASP A 97 -21.63 10.65 13.66
C ASP A 97 -20.90 9.51 12.91
N GLU A 98 -20.28 8.62 13.69
CA GLU A 98 -19.53 7.46 13.21
C GLU A 98 -20.40 6.52 12.35
N GLU A 99 -21.71 6.46 12.62
CA GLU A 99 -22.68 5.66 11.87
C GLU A 99 -22.82 6.16 10.42
N ASN A 100 -22.96 7.48 10.23
CA ASN A 100 -23.06 8.09 8.90
C ASN A 100 -21.79 7.88 8.06
N ARG A 101 -20.61 7.88 8.70
CA ARG A 101 -19.35 7.61 8.00
C ARG A 101 -19.21 6.15 7.61
N LEU A 102 -19.65 5.24 8.49
CA LEU A 102 -19.65 3.81 8.21
C LEU A 102 -20.60 3.49 7.04
N GLN A 103 -21.79 4.09 7.06
CA GLN A 103 -22.79 3.94 6.00
C GLN A 103 -22.26 4.48 4.66
N HIS A 104 -21.71 5.70 4.63
CA HIS A 104 -21.12 6.27 3.42
C HIS A 104 -19.98 5.40 2.84
N LEU A 105 -19.15 4.80 3.71
CA LEU A 105 -18.10 3.88 3.26
C LEU A 105 -18.68 2.58 2.70
N LEU A 106 -19.71 2.01 3.32
CA LEU A 106 -20.41 0.82 2.82
C LEU A 106 -21.04 1.11 1.45
N ASP A 107 -21.76 2.22 1.32
CA ASP A 107 -22.39 2.66 0.07
C ASP A 107 -21.35 2.87 -1.05
N SER A 108 -20.17 3.39 -0.72
CA SER A 108 -19.06 3.58 -1.67
C SER A 108 -18.47 2.24 -2.18
N CYS A 109 -18.52 1.19 -1.36
CA CYS A 109 -18.07 -0.14 -1.75
C CYS A 109 -19.13 -0.82 -2.64
N GLU A 110 -20.41 -0.66 -2.30
CA GLU A 110 -21.55 -1.24 -3.02
C GLU A 110 -21.71 -0.63 -4.41
N THR A 111 -21.51 0.68 -4.55
CA THR A 111 -21.57 1.39 -5.85
C THR A 111 -20.46 0.96 -6.83
N SER A 112 -19.33 0.41 -6.35
CA SER A 112 -18.30 -0.17 -7.25
C SER A 112 -18.71 -1.52 -7.86
N SER A 113 -19.60 -2.26 -7.20
CA SER A 113 -20.09 -3.57 -7.67
C SER A 113 -21.31 -3.48 -8.60
N ALA A 114 -22.02 -2.34 -8.59
CA ALA A 114 -23.27 -2.15 -9.31
C ALA A 114 -23.14 -1.59 -10.75
N LEU A 115 -21.92 -1.42 -11.28
CA LEU A 115 -21.71 -1.13 -12.70
C LEU A 115 -20.67 -2.05 -13.35
N SER A 116 -20.89 -3.37 -13.27
CA SER A 116 -20.53 -4.26 -14.38
C SER A 116 -21.67 -4.26 -15.42
N LYS A 117 -22.01 -3.06 -15.92
CA LYS A 117 -22.42 -3.01 -17.32
C LYS A 117 -21.12 -3.00 -18.09
N ARG A 118 -20.96 -3.99 -18.97
CA ARG A 118 -19.88 -4.09 -19.94
C ARG A 118 -19.93 -2.84 -20.81
N THR A 119 -19.40 -1.73 -20.31
CA THR A 119 -19.15 -0.55 -21.11
C THR A 119 -18.11 -1.02 -22.09
N LYS A 120 -18.51 -1.14 -23.36
CA LYS A 120 -17.58 -1.25 -24.46
C LYS A 120 -16.65 -0.06 -24.32
N VAL A 121 -15.46 -0.30 -23.79
CA VAL A 121 -14.39 0.68 -23.81
C VAL A 121 -14.00 0.77 -25.28
N ASP A 122 -14.56 1.74 -25.99
CA ASP A 122 -13.95 2.21 -27.22
C ASP A 122 -12.64 2.86 -26.79
N LEU A 123 -11.59 2.06 -26.84
CA LEU A 123 -10.22 2.50 -26.63
C LEU A 123 -9.95 3.62 -27.64
N PRO A 124 -9.53 4.83 -27.22
CA PRO A 124 -9.01 5.80 -28.16
C PRO A 124 -7.83 5.15 -28.90
N SER A 125 -7.85 5.19 -30.23
CA SER A 125 -6.84 4.62 -31.14
C SER A 125 -5.48 5.33 -31.06
N THR A 126 -5.16 5.96 -29.94
CA THR A 126 -3.93 6.72 -29.73
C THR A 126 -2.92 5.89 -28.95
N LEU A 127 -2.54 4.75 -29.54
CA LEU A 127 -1.23 4.14 -29.30
C LEU A 127 -0.56 4.04 -30.67
N ASN A 128 -0.33 5.20 -31.28
CA ASN A 128 0.60 5.34 -32.40
C ASN A 128 1.99 5.04 -31.86
N HIS A 129 2.37 3.77 -31.84
CA HIS A 129 3.78 3.44 -31.98
C HIS A 129 4.22 3.98 -33.35
N PRO A 130 5.36 4.69 -33.44
CA PRO A 130 5.93 4.98 -34.74
C PRO A 130 6.16 3.64 -35.43
N GLU A 131 5.61 3.51 -36.64
CA GLU A 131 5.81 2.35 -37.50
C GLU A 131 7.29 2.00 -37.55
N GLU A 132 7.58 0.69 -37.54
CA GLU A 132 8.92 0.16 -37.79
C GLU A 132 9.49 0.81 -39.04
N THR A 133 10.33 1.82 -38.82
CA THR A 133 11.19 2.33 -39.88
C THR A 133 12.14 1.18 -40.15
N LYS A 134 12.02 0.57 -41.34
CA LYS A 134 13.01 -0.35 -41.89
C LYS A 134 14.33 0.40 -41.97
N ILE A 135 15.11 0.37 -40.90
CA ILE A 135 16.49 0.82 -40.95
C ILE A 135 17.27 -0.29 -41.63
N PHE A 136 17.57 -0.07 -42.91
CA PHE A 136 18.59 -0.80 -43.64
C PHE A 136 19.93 -0.59 -42.92
N PHE A 137 20.33 -1.54 -42.08
CA PHE A 137 21.73 -1.68 -41.69
C PHE A 137 22.35 -2.78 -42.52
N ASN A 138 23.11 -2.31 -43.51
CA ASN A 138 24.05 -3.09 -44.28
C ASN A 138 25.20 -3.51 -43.33
N GLY A 139 25.50 -4.81 -43.24
CA GLY A 139 26.81 -5.27 -42.74
C GLY A 139 26.83 -6.17 -41.50
N GLN A 140 26.99 -7.46 -41.78
CA GLN A 140 27.73 -8.48 -41.04
C GLN A 140 27.11 -9.17 -39.79
N LEU A 141 27.13 -10.49 -39.93
CA LEU A 141 26.55 -11.58 -39.15
C LEU A 141 27.31 -11.82 -37.83
N GLY A 142 26.61 -11.77 -36.70
CA GLY A 142 27.12 -12.26 -35.41
C GLY A 142 26.02 -13.02 -34.66
N ARG A 143 26.23 -14.32 -34.41
CA ARG A 143 25.26 -15.21 -33.75
C ARG A 143 25.12 -14.87 -32.25
N PRO A 144 23.93 -14.99 -31.64
CA PRO A 144 23.77 -14.82 -30.20
C PRO A 144 24.33 -16.02 -29.42
N VAL A 145 25.13 -15.74 -28.39
CA VAL A 145 25.67 -16.71 -27.42
C VAL A 145 24.63 -16.92 -26.30
N PRO A 146 24.25 -18.18 -25.96
CA PRO A 146 23.37 -18.44 -24.82
C PRO A 146 24.13 -18.39 -23.48
N LEU A 147 23.67 -17.54 -22.57
CA LEU A 147 24.11 -17.49 -21.17
C LEU A 147 23.63 -18.74 -20.41
N LYS A 148 24.56 -19.64 -20.05
CA LYS A 148 24.29 -20.78 -19.15
C LYS A 148 24.31 -20.33 -17.69
N LEU A 149 23.15 -20.33 -17.04
CA LEU A 149 23.04 -20.33 -15.57
C LEU A 149 23.49 -21.70 -15.06
N LYS A 150 24.58 -21.72 -14.26
CA LYS A 150 25.11 -22.94 -13.64
C LYS A 150 24.48 -23.12 -12.26
N ALA A 151 23.59 -24.10 -12.13
CA ALA A 151 23.15 -24.62 -10.84
C ALA A 151 24.34 -25.28 -10.14
N ARG A 152 24.52 -25.00 -8.85
CA ARG A 152 25.52 -25.64 -7.98
C ARG A 152 24.76 -26.60 -7.07
N GLU A 153 24.88 -27.89 -7.37
CA GLU A 153 24.50 -28.97 -6.46
C GLU A 153 25.45 -28.97 -5.26
N VAL A 154 24.89 -29.09 -4.06
CA VAL A 154 25.64 -29.44 -2.84
C VAL A 154 25.15 -30.82 -2.44
N SER A 155 26.02 -31.81 -2.63
CA SER A 155 25.81 -33.20 -2.23
C SER A 155 26.00 -33.38 -0.72
N ALA A 156 25.13 -34.19 -0.13
CA ALA A 156 25.31 -34.79 1.18
C ALA A 156 26.52 -35.74 1.18
N ASN A 157 27.26 -35.77 2.30
CA ASN A 157 28.09 -36.91 2.67
C ASN A 157 27.74 -37.26 4.12
N GLU A 158 27.19 -38.46 4.30
CA GLU A 158 27.27 -39.25 5.53
C GLU A 158 28.69 -39.80 5.66
N ASP A 159 29.22 -39.76 6.88
CA ASP A 159 30.09 -40.77 7.49
C ASP A 159 29.85 -40.74 9.01
#